data_AF-A0A357KMP8-F1
#
_entry.id   AF-A0A357KMP8-F1
#
_cell.length_a   1.000
_cell.length_b   1.000
_cell.length_c   1.000
_cell.angle_alpha   90.00
_cell.angle_beta   90.00
_cell.angle_gamma   90.00
#
_symmetry.space_group_name_H-M   'P 1'
#
loop_
_entity.id
_entity.type
_entity.pdbx_description
1 polymer ?
#
loop_
_entity_poly.entity_id
_entity_poly.type
_entity_poly.pdbx_seq_one_letter_code
_entity_poly.pdbx_strand_id
1 'polypeptide(L)' 'MQERQTAILNLIKYRAINLGFNEDMRLVGEAIAIRAFHAGASAHRAVTEGLLASDRLARISHED' A
#
# COMPACT_ATOMS: atom_id res chain seq x y z
N MET A 1 -6.59 -6.60 16.37
CA MET A 1 -6.36 -5.45 15.46
C MET A 1 -4.94 -5.45 14.91
N GLN A 2 -3.93 -5.51 15.77
CA GLN A 2 -2.51 -5.44 15.39
C GLN A 2 -2.06 -6.54 14.40
N GLU A 3 -2.45 -7.81 14.59
CA GLU A 3 -2.06 -8.90 13.67
C GLU A 3 -2.57 -8.70 12.24
N ARG A 4 -3.81 -8.22 12.08
CA ARG A 4 -4.40 -7.95 10.76
C ARG A 4 -3.71 -6.76 10.09
N GLN A 5 -3.37 -5.74 10.87
CA GLN A 5 -2.60 -4.60 10.39
C GLN A 5 -1.22 -5.05 9.88
N THR A 6 -0.51 -5.89 10.64
CA THR A 6 0.77 -6.46 10.25
C THR A 6 0.67 -7.27 8.96
N ALA A 7 -0.39 -8.09 8.80
CA ALA A 7 -0.62 -8.84 7.58
C ALA A 7 -0.84 -7.94 6.35
N ILE A 8 -1.61 -6.85 6.50
CA ILE A 8 -1.82 -5.85 5.44
C ILE A 8 -0.49 -5.23 5.02
N LEU A 9 0.30 -4.75 5.98
CA LEU A 9 1.60 -4.12 5.71
C LEU A 9 2.57 -5.09 5.03
N ASN A 10 2.67 -6.32 5.54
CA ASN A 10 3.54 -7.33 4.95
C ASN A 10 3.14 -7.66 3.50
N LEU A 11 1.84 -7.73 3.22
CA LEU A 11 1.36 -8.01 1.87
C LEU A 11 1.67 -6.84 0.92
N ILE A 12 1.47 -5.59 1.34
CA ILE A 12 1.82 -4.41 0.54
C ILE A 12 3.31 -4.37 0.28
N LYS A 13 4.13 -4.55 1.32
CA LYS A 13 5.59 -4.58 1.20
C LYS A 13 6.05 -5.64 0.20
N TYR A 14 5.56 -6.86 0.30
CA TYR A 14 5.87 -7.95 -0.64
C TYR A 14 5.49 -7.59 -2.07
N ARG A 15 4.28 -7.05 -2.28
CA ARG A 15 3.76 -6.71 -3.61
C ARG A 15 4.47 -5.50 -4.22
N ALA A 16 4.75 -4.47 -3.44
CA ALA A 16 5.46 -3.27 -3.88
C ALA A 16 6.88 -3.61 -4.37
N ILE A 17 7.61 -4.48 -3.65
CA ILE A 17 8.93 -4.96 -4.06
C ILE A 17 8.85 -5.69 -5.41
N ASN A 18 7.89 -6.60 -5.57
CA ASN A 18 7.72 -7.35 -6.82
C ASN A 18 7.33 -6.46 -8.02
N LEU A 19 6.72 -5.31 -7.76
CA LEU A 19 6.34 -4.32 -8.79
C LEU A 19 7.47 -3.32 -9.07
N GLY A 20 8.61 -3.40 -8.36
CA GLY A 20 9.73 -2.47 -8.54
C GLY A 20 9.49 -1.09 -7.92
N PHE A 21 8.51 -0.94 -7.03
CA PHE A 21 8.28 0.32 -6.34
C PHE A 21 9.42 0.65 -5.40
N ASN A 22 9.87 1.90 -5.42
CA ASN A 22 10.88 2.39 -4.49
C ASN A 22 10.30 2.56 -3.07
N GLU A 23 11.15 2.92 -2.11
CA GLU A 23 10.75 3.03 -0.71
C GLU A 23 9.62 4.05 -0.48
N ASP A 24 9.67 5.21 -1.13
CA ASP A 24 8.65 6.26 -0.96
C ASP A 24 7.28 5.80 -1.48
N MET A 25 7.24 5.15 -2.65
CA MET A 25 6.02 4.58 -3.23
C MET A 25 5.43 3.50 -2.30
N ARG A 26 6.28 2.65 -1.72
CA ARG A 26 5.84 1.64 -0.75
C ARG A 26 5.25 2.30 0.50
N LEU A 27 5.94 3.29 1.08
CA LEU A 27 5.50 3.98 2.30
C LEU A 27 4.15 4.70 2.10
N VAL A 28 3.93 5.31 0.94
CA VAL A 28 2.63 5.89 0.60
C VAL A 28 1.53 4.83 0.57
N GLY A 29 1.78 3.68 -0.06
CA GLY A 29 0.81 2.59 -0.10
C GLY A 29 0.48 2.01 1.28
N GLU A 30 1.50 1.85 2.13
CA GLU A 30 1.33 1.42 3.53
C GLU A 30 0.45 2.41 4.30
N ALA A 31 0.74 3.71 4.22
CA ALA A 31 -0.03 4.73 4.93
C ALA A 31 -1.51 4.77 4.51
N ILE A 32 -1.78 4.69 3.20
CA ILE A 32 -3.15 4.69 2.66
C ILE A 32 -3.91 3.45 3.11
N ALA A 33 -3.28 2.27 3.07
CA ALA A 33 -3.92 1.03 3.49
C ALA A 33 -4.26 1.02 4.99
N ILE A 34 -3.34 1.51 5.85
CA ILE A 34 -3.62 1.61 7.29
C ILE A 34 -4.77 2.56 7.55
N ARG A 35 -4.81 3.71 6.88
CA ARG A 35 -5.92 4.65 6.99
C ARG A 35 -7.24 4.03 6.58
N ALA A 36 -7.29 3.32 5.45
CA ALA A 36 -8.49 2.65 4.97
C ALA A 36 -8.97 1.57 5.96
N PHE A 37 -8.05 0.76 6.49
CA PHE A 37 -8.37 -0.27 7.48
C PHE A 37 -8.93 0.33 8.78
N HIS A 38 -8.34 1.43 9.29
CA HIS A 38 -8.86 2.14 10.45
C HIS A 38 -10.22 2.81 10.20
N ALA A 39 -10.51 3.19 8.95
CA ALA A 39 -11.83 3.67 8.55
C ALA A 39 -12.88 2.54 8.39
N GLY A 40 -12.53 1.29 8.71
CA GLY A 40 -13.43 0.14 8.68
C GLY A 40 -13.44 -0.63 7.36
N ALA A 41 -12.51 -0.36 6.43
CA ALA A 41 -12.37 -1.16 5.23
C ALA A 41 -11.94 -2.60 5.57
N SER A 42 -12.36 -3.57 4.74
CA SER A 42 -11.84 -4.93 4.83
C SER A 42 -10.34 -4.96 4.53
N ALA A 43 -9.63 -5.98 5.02
CA ALA A 43 -8.19 -6.12 4.78
C ALA A 43 -7.86 -6.17 3.27
N HIS A 44 -8.68 -6.86 2.48
CA HIS A 44 -8.53 -6.89 1.02
C HIS A 44 -8.66 -5.50 0.40
N ARG A 45 -9.71 -4.76 0.76
CA ARG A 45 -9.94 -3.40 0.26
C ARG A 45 -8.80 -2.45 0.66
N ALA A 46 -8.37 -2.50 1.91
CA ALA A 46 -7.25 -1.70 2.41
C ALA A 46 -5.95 -1.95 1.62
N VAL A 47 -5.61 -3.22 1.35
CA VAL A 47 -4.43 -3.59 0.54
C VAL A 47 -4.56 -3.07 -0.89
N THR A 48 -5.73 -3.23 -1.52
CA THR A 48 -5.97 -2.75 -2.88
C THR A 48 -5.82 -1.23 -2.96
N GLU A 49 -6.40 -0.48 -2.02
CA GLU A 49 -6.27 0.99 -1.98
C GLU A 49 -4.80 1.42 -1.78
N GLY A 50 -4.04 0.72 -0.93
CA GLY A 50 -2.61 0.97 -0.76
C GLY A 50 -1.79 0.75 -2.03
N LEU A 51 -1.98 -0.39 -2.71
CA LEU A 51 -1.25 -0.70 -3.94
C LEU A 51 -1.58 0.26 -5.09
N LEU A 52 -2.84 0.68 -5.21
CA LEU A 52 -3.24 1.69 -6.19
C LEU A 52 -2.59 3.05 -5.93
N ALA A 53 -2.42 3.43 -4.66
CA ALA A 53 -1.72 4.66 -4.32
C ALA A 53 -0.23 4.60 -4.68
N SER A 54 0.43 3.48 -4.40
CA SER A 54 1.82 3.25 -4.82
C SER A 54 1.98 3.28 -6.35
N ASP A 55 1.11 2.58 -7.09
CA ASP A 55 1.12 2.57 -8.55
C ASP A 55 0.92 3.97 -9.13
N ARG A 56 -0.01 4.74 -8.54
CA ARG A 56 -0.25 6.12 -8.97
C ARG A 56 0.97 7.00 -8.77
N LEU A 57 1.70 6.86 -7.65
CA LEU A 57 2.92 7.61 -7.41
C LEU A 57 4.04 7.18 -8.38
N ALA A 58 4.15 5.88 -8.67
CA ALA A 58 5.10 5.35 -9.63
C ALA A 58 4.93 5.98 -11.02
N ARG A 59 3.69 6.11 -11.49
CA ARG A 59 3.40 6.73 -12.78
C ARG A 59 3.80 8.20 -12.85
N ILE A 60 3.47 8.97 -11.82
CA ILE A 60 3.85 10.40 -11.75
C ILE A 60 5.38 10.54 -11.80
N SER A 61 6.10 9.71 -11.06
CA SER A 61 7.57 9.75 -11.01
C SER A 61 8.26 9.34 -12.32
N HIS A 62 7.56 8.71 -13.26
CA HIS A 62 8.09 8.31 -14.57
C HIS A 62 7.66 9.23 -15.71
N GLU A 63 6.62 10.04 -15.49
CA GLU A 63 6.12 11.02 -16.47
C GLU A 63 6.94 12.33 -16.46
N ASP A 64 7.68 12.59 -15.38
CA ASP A 64 8.69 13.66 -15.24
C ASP A 64 10.10 13.21 -15.65
#